data_AF-A0A9P5DYV3-F1
#
_entry.id   AF-A0A9P5DYV3-F1
#
_cell.length_a   1.000
_cell.length_b   1.000
_cell.length_c   1.000
_cell.angle_alpha   90.00
_cell.angle_beta   90.00
_cell.angle_gamma   90.00
#
_symmetry.space_group_name_H-M   'P 1'
#
loop_
_entity.id
_entity.type
_entity.pdbx_description
1 polymer ?
#
loop_
_entity_poly.entity_id
_entity_poly.type
_entity_poly.pdbx_seq_one_letter_code
_entity_poly.pdbx_strand_id
1 'polypeptide(L)'
;MGMNDASLGALLPYIETYYGINYTTVSTLFLVPVAGYVAAALTNNWIHYTLGQRGVAILGPVCRLVAYTPVALHPPFPVLPCVMLFTGFGNGIQDSGYNAWVGNMHRANELLGFLHGAYGLGGTIGPLIASAMVTEGNLNWYMFYYIMIGLSAVELVVGTAAFWNATGLVYRQRVRYDEAKDRATTQMALKEPITWIVAVFLLGYVATEVSLGGWIVTFMLRVRHAKPFLAGLTVTLLWLGLTLGRVVLGFATERTGEKTAIMAYLLLSIGLELLYWLVPNFIASVIFVMVLGFFLGPLFPAAMVAATKLLPADYHVSAIGFAAAVGGGGAAVGPFAVGAIAQKTGVQVLQPIIVGLLSAITLVWLLLPGGFRKGGLERAREQNLKPGGDVKEALLWVRSMVKTGGRT
;
A
#
# COMPACT_ATOMS: atom_id res chain seq x y z
N MET A 1 1.00 8.99 8.58
CA MET A 1 0.55 7.63 8.17
C MET A 1 1.61 6.60 8.54
N GLY A 2 2.70 6.46 7.79
CA GLY A 2 3.67 5.37 8.01
C GLY A 2 4.19 5.19 9.44
N MET A 3 4.49 6.28 10.18
CA MET A 3 4.88 6.18 11.59
C MET A 3 3.79 5.55 12.48
N ASN A 4 2.52 5.84 12.23
CA ASN A 4 1.43 5.28 13.02
C ASN A 4 1.23 3.79 12.71
N ASP A 5 1.18 3.45 11.41
CA ASP A 5 0.88 2.09 10.96
C ASP A 5 1.97 1.09 11.41
N ALA A 6 3.24 1.49 11.30
CA ALA A 6 4.36 0.62 11.68
C ALA A 6 4.59 0.55 13.20
N SER A 7 4.46 1.68 13.93
CA SER A 7 4.75 1.71 15.37
C SER A 7 3.74 0.92 16.19
N LEU A 8 2.49 0.79 15.73
CA LEU A 8 1.47 0.04 16.45
C LEU A 8 1.91 -1.43 16.66
N GLY A 9 2.55 -2.04 15.66
CA GLY A 9 3.08 -3.41 15.78
C GLY A 9 4.22 -3.54 16.81
N ALA A 10 5.11 -2.55 16.87
CA ALA A 10 6.20 -2.53 17.86
C ALA A 10 5.69 -2.30 19.29
N LEU A 11 4.61 -1.52 19.46
CA LEU A 11 4.01 -1.22 20.76
C LEU A 11 3.09 -2.32 21.29
N LEU A 12 2.67 -3.25 20.43
CA LEU A 12 1.62 -4.23 20.70
C LEU A 12 1.89 -5.12 21.94
N PRO A 13 3.09 -5.70 22.15
CA PRO A 13 3.36 -6.53 23.34
C PRO A 13 3.26 -5.74 24.66
N TYR A 14 3.58 -4.44 24.60
CA TYR A 14 3.50 -3.56 25.77
C TYR A 14 2.06 -3.17 26.07
N ILE A 15 1.22 -3.00 25.03
CA ILE A 15 -0.22 -2.77 25.19
C ILE A 15 -0.89 -4.03 25.78
N GLU A 16 -0.53 -5.23 25.31
CA GLU A 16 -1.01 -6.51 25.86
C GLU A 16 -0.72 -6.61 27.36
N THR A 17 0.54 -6.35 27.73
CA THR A 17 1.00 -6.42 29.11
C THR A 17 0.33 -5.36 29.98
N TYR A 18 0.18 -4.13 29.48
CA TYR A 18 -0.42 -3.00 30.21
C TYR A 18 -1.91 -3.24 30.52
N TYR A 19 -2.67 -3.79 29.58
CA TYR A 19 -4.10 -4.04 29.77
C TYR A 19 -4.43 -5.47 30.25
N GLY A 20 -3.44 -6.37 30.33
CA GLY A 20 -3.65 -7.76 30.70
C GLY A 20 -4.53 -8.54 29.72
N ILE A 21 -4.40 -8.25 28.42
CA ILE A 21 -5.24 -8.81 27.35
C ILE A 21 -4.46 -9.77 26.45
N ASN A 22 -5.20 -10.65 25.78
CA ASN A 22 -4.61 -11.58 24.82
C ASN A 22 -4.39 -10.96 23.43
N TYR A 23 -3.61 -11.67 22.62
CA TYR A 23 -3.26 -11.29 21.25
C TYR A 23 -4.49 -11.02 20.36
N THR A 24 -5.54 -11.83 20.46
CA THR A 24 -6.76 -11.66 19.66
C THR A 24 -7.46 -10.34 19.97
N THR A 25 -7.54 -9.99 21.25
CA THR A 25 -8.18 -8.74 21.70
C THR A 25 -7.36 -7.53 21.27
N VAL A 26 -6.04 -7.53 21.45
CA VAL A 26 -5.21 -6.38 21.03
C VAL A 26 -5.15 -6.21 19.51
N SER A 27 -5.26 -7.32 18.75
CA SER A 27 -5.26 -7.29 17.27
C SER A 27 -6.44 -6.51 16.68
N THR A 28 -7.49 -6.24 17.47
CA THR A 28 -8.59 -5.34 17.06
C THR A 28 -8.10 -3.93 16.72
N LEU A 29 -6.95 -3.49 17.27
CA LEU A 29 -6.32 -2.22 16.94
C LEU A 29 -5.85 -2.14 15.48
N PHE A 30 -5.61 -3.27 14.81
CA PHE A 30 -5.35 -3.31 13.36
C PHE A 30 -6.61 -3.46 12.52
N LEU A 31 -7.61 -4.19 13.03
CA LEU A 31 -8.82 -4.52 12.28
C LEU A 31 -9.79 -3.34 12.19
N VAL A 32 -10.03 -2.62 13.29
CA VAL A 32 -11.02 -1.54 13.31
C VAL A 32 -10.66 -0.35 12.41
N PRO A 33 -9.39 0.09 12.28
CA PRO A 33 -9.01 1.09 11.28
C PRO A 33 -9.44 0.75 9.85
N VAL A 34 -9.49 -0.54 9.47
CA VAL A 34 -9.94 -0.95 8.13
C VAL A 34 -11.38 -0.52 7.88
N ALA A 35 -12.27 -0.59 8.89
CA ALA A 35 -13.64 -0.11 8.76
C ALA A 35 -13.70 1.41 8.53
N GLY A 36 -12.85 2.16 9.24
CA GLY A 36 -12.70 3.61 9.01
C GLY A 36 -12.21 3.90 7.58
N TYR A 37 -11.25 3.12 7.09
CA TYR A 37 -10.70 3.26 5.74
C TYR A 37 -11.75 2.95 4.66
N VAL A 38 -12.59 1.93 4.86
CA VAL A 38 -13.73 1.63 3.97
C VAL A 38 -14.75 2.77 3.98
N ALA A 39 -15.09 3.30 5.16
CA ALA A 39 -15.98 4.45 5.27
C ALA A 39 -15.41 5.69 4.56
N ALA A 40 -14.09 5.89 4.62
CA ALA A 40 -13.40 6.92 3.85
C ALA A 40 -13.56 6.70 2.35
N ALA A 41 -13.33 5.50 1.83
CA ALA A 41 -13.48 5.19 0.40
C ALA A 41 -14.90 5.50 -0.14
N LEU A 42 -15.94 5.24 0.67
CA LEU A 42 -17.33 5.53 0.30
C LEU A 42 -17.68 7.02 0.36
N THR A 43 -17.07 7.77 1.27
CA THR A 43 -17.38 9.19 1.49
C THR A 43 -16.44 10.13 0.74
N ASN A 44 -15.29 9.67 0.26
CA ASN A 44 -14.25 10.57 -0.22
C ASN A 44 -14.68 11.42 -1.42
N ASN A 45 -15.41 10.85 -2.38
CA ASN A 45 -15.94 11.61 -3.52
C ASN A 45 -16.86 12.76 -3.06
N TRP A 46 -17.72 12.52 -2.06
CA TRP A 46 -18.57 13.56 -1.50
C TRP A 46 -17.74 14.65 -0.78
N ILE A 47 -16.69 14.26 -0.05
CA ILE A 47 -15.78 15.19 0.63
C ILE A 47 -15.05 16.08 -0.38
N HIS A 48 -14.46 15.50 -1.43
CA HIS A 48 -13.80 16.27 -2.48
C HIS A 48 -14.78 17.19 -3.22
N TYR A 49 -15.98 16.69 -3.53
CA TYR A 49 -17.00 17.49 -4.20
C TYR A 49 -17.45 18.69 -3.37
N THR A 50 -17.63 18.53 -2.06
CA THR A 50 -18.14 19.58 -1.16
C THR A 50 -17.05 20.51 -0.66
N LEU A 51 -15.94 19.96 -0.16
CA LEU A 51 -14.87 20.67 0.55
C LEU A 51 -13.59 20.82 -0.26
N GLY A 52 -13.41 20.06 -1.33
CA GLY A 52 -12.20 20.06 -2.16
C GLY A 52 -11.01 19.42 -1.46
N GLN A 53 -9.81 19.64 -2.02
CA GLN A 53 -8.56 19.16 -1.43
C GLN A 53 -8.29 19.82 -0.07
N ARG A 54 -8.76 21.07 0.12
CA ARG A 54 -8.72 21.75 1.41
C ARG A 54 -9.42 20.94 2.51
N GLY A 55 -10.59 20.37 2.21
CA GLY A 55 -11.33 19.55 3.15
C GLY A 55 -10.55 18.33 3.58
N VAL A 56 -9.92 17.63 2.62
CA VAL A 56 -9.10 16.45 2.90
C VAL A 56 -7.87 16.78 3.74
N ALA A 57 -7.21 17.91 3.44
CA ALA A 57 -6.06 18.40 4.21
C ALA A 57 -6.39 18.78 5.66
N ILE A 58 -7.65 19.15 5.95
CA ILE A 58 -8.12 19.46 7.30
C ILE A 58 -8.62 18.19 8.00
N LEU A 59 -9.54 17.46 7.36
CA LEU A 59 -10.23 16.32 7.98
C LEU A 59 -9.27 15.17 8.31
N GLY A 60 -8.28 14.89 7.45
CA GLY A 60 -7.31 13.82 7.68
C GLY A 60 -6.60 13.94 9.03
N PRO A 61 -5.83 15.01 9.27
CA PRO A 61 -5.13 15.20 10.54
C PRO A 61 -6.08 15.48 11.71
N VAL A 62 -7.25 16.11 11.51
CA VAL A 62 -8.26 16.26 12.58
C VAL A 62 -8.75 14.89 13.07
N CYS A 63 -9.07 13.96 12.18
CA CYS A 63 -9.46 12.61 12.56
C CYS A 63 -8.34 11.88 13.32
N ARG A 64 -7.08 12.09 12.93
CA ARG A 64 -5.92 11.57 13.68
C ARG A 64 -5.78 12.20 15.06
N LEU A 65 -5.98 13.51 15.20
CA LEU A 65 -5.95 14.19 16.51
C LEU A 65 -7.07 13.71 17.43
N VAL A 66 -8.26 13.47 16.88
CA VAL A 66 -9.41 12.87 17.61
C VAL A 66 -9.11 11.44 18.05
N ALA A 67 -8.29 10.69 17.32
CA ALA A 67 -7.88 9.35 17.72
C ALA A 67 -6.72 9.35 18.72
N TYR A 68 -5.64 10.09 18.44
CA TYR A 68 -4.40 10.06 19.21
C TYR A 68 -4.55 10.72 20.59
N THR A 69 -5.37 11.78 20.70
CA THR A 69 -5.59 12.46 21.99
C THR A 69 -6.16 11.52 23.05
N PRO A 70 -7.29 10.80 22.81
CA PRO A 70 -7.75 9.76 23.74
C PRO A 70 -6.72 8.66 23.97
N VAL A 71 -6.03 8.17 22.94
CA VAL A 71 -5.04 7.09 23.11
C VAL A 71 -3.89 7.50 24.05
N ALA A 72 -3.42 8.76 23.96
CA ALA A 72 -2.41 9.31 24.86
C ALA A 72 -2.87 9.41 26.32
N LEU A 73 -4.19 9.44 26.56
CA LEU A 73 -4.84 9.42 27.88
C LEU A 73 -5.15 7.99 28.39
N HIS A 74 -4.68 6.95 27.69
CA HIS A 74 -4.73 5.55 28.10
C HIS A 74 -6.11 5.07 28.68
N PRO A 75 -7.24 5.26 27.95
CA PRO A 75 -8.57 4.84 28.38
C PRO A 75 -8.69 3.31 28.49
N PRO A 76 -9.80 2.76 28.99
CA PRO A 76 -10.06 1.32 28.96
C PRO A 76 -9.90 0.76 27.54
N PHE A 77 -9.34 -0.44 27.43
CA PHE A 77 -8.98 -1.04 26.15
C PHE A 77 -10.07 -0.96 25.06
N PRO A 78 -11.37 -1.26 25.33
CA PRO A 78 -12.41 -1.21 24.29
C PRO A 78 -12.55 0.15 23.58
N VAL A 79 -12.12 1.23 24.23
CA VAL A 79 -12.14 2.58 23.64
C VAL A 79 -11.06 2.73 22.57
N LEU A 80 -9.89 2.09 22.74
CA LEU A 80 -8.75 2.25 21.83
C LEU A 80 -9.07 1.84 20.38
N PRO A 81 -9.63 0.64 20.10
CA PRO A 81 -10.03 0.29 18.74
C PRO A 81 -11.10 1.24 18.17
N CYS A 82 -12.06 1.67 18.99
CA CYS A 82 -13.13 2.58 18.56
C CYS A 82 -12.58 3.92 18.09
N VAL A 83 -11.62 4.50 18.82
CA VAL A 83 -11.00 5.79 18.41
C VAL A 83 -10.02 5.61 17.25
N MET A 84 -9.39 4.44 17.12
CA MET A 84 -8.57 4.05 15.96
C MET A 84 -9.39 3.91 14.66
N LEU A 85 -10.72 3.89 14.72
CA LEU A 85 -11.56 4.04 13.53
C LEU A 85 -11.29 5.39 12.82
N PHE A 86 -11.09 6.46 13.59
CA PHE A 86 -10.85 7.79 13.03
C PHE A 86 -9.47 7.90 12.36
N THR A 87 -8.43 7.22 12.86
CA THR A 87 -7.15 7.15 12.14
C THR A 87 -7.29 6.45 10.80
N GLY A 88 -8.02 5.33 10.76
CA GLY A 88 -8.34 4.64 9.51
C GLY A 88 -9.08 5.53 8.51
N PHE A 89 -10.10 6.25 8.98
CA PHE A 89 -10.85 7.19 8.14
C PHE A 89 -9.99 8.35 7.62
N GLY A 90 -9.23 9.00 8.50
CA GLY A 90 -8.33 10.10 8.14
C GLY A 90 -7.23 9.66 7.17
N ASN A 91 -6.68 8.47 7.37
CA ASN A 91 -5.73 7.85 6.43
C ASN A 91 -6.37 7.61 5.07
N GLY A 92 -7.56 7.01 5.02
CA GLY A 92 -8.22 6.65 3.76
C GLY A 92 -8.59 7.85 2.88
N ILE A 93 -9.11 8.94 3.45
CA ILE A 93 -9.47 10.13 2.66
C ILE A 93 -8.24 10.82 2.07
N GLN A 94 -7.15 10.89 2.83
CA GLN A 94 -5.91 11.50 2.38
C GLN A 94 -5.16 10.62 1.39
N ASP A 95 -5.10 9.31 1.63
CA ASP A 95 -4.40 8.39 0.72
C ASP A 95 -5.06 8.45 -0.65
N SER A 96 -6.39 8.29 -0.73
CA SER A 96 -7.08 8.39 -2.01
C SER A 96 -7.09 9.79 -2.61
N GLY A 97 -7.21 10.84 -1.79
CA GLY A 97 -7.18 12.22 -2.25
C GLY A 97 -5.82 12.64 -2.82
N TYR A 98 -4.72 12.32 -2.14
CA TYR A 98 -3.36 12.64 -2.57
C TYR A 98 -2.90 11.76 -3.72
N ASN A 99 -3.21 10.45 -3.71
CA ASN A 99 -2.85 9.59 -4.85
C ASN A 99 -3.59 10.02 -6.12
N ALA A 100 -4.89 10.34 -6.03
CA ALA A 100 -5.62 10.89 -7.16
C ALA A 100 -5.04 12.24 -7.59
N TRP A 101 -4.72 13.13 -6.66
CA TRP A 101 -4.19 14.46 -7.00
C TRP A 101 -2.81 14.41 -7.67
N VAL A 102 -1.86 13.68 -7.10
CA VAL A 102 -0.51 13.52 -7.67
C VAL A 102 -0.54 12.66 -8.93
N GLY A 103 -1.40 11.65 -8.99
CA GLY A 103 -1.58 10.78 -10.16
C GLY A 103 -2.07 11.50 -11.42
N ASN A 104 -2.57 12.74 -11.29
CA ASN A 104 -2.95 13.61 -12.40
C ASN A 104 -1.91 14.72 -12.69
N MET A 105 -0.75 14.69 -12.04
CA MET A 105 0.34 15.62 -12.31
C MET A 105 1.29 15.11 -13.39
N HIS A 106 2.06 16.02 -13.96
CA HIS A 106 3.19 15.66 -14.80
C HIS A 106 4.25 14.93 -13.95
N ARG A 107 4.80 13.82 -14.47
CA ARG A 107 5.74 12.93 -13.76
C ARG A 107 5.14 12.29 -12.50
N ALA A 108 3.90 11.81 -12.62
CA ALA A 108 3.15 11.20 -11.54
C ALA A 108 3.91 10.07 -10.82
N ASN A 109 4.66 9.23 -11.54
CA ASN A 109 5.43 8.14 -10.93
C ASN A 109 6.55 8.65 -10.01
N GLU A 110 7.25 9.72 -10.40
CA GLU A 110 8.32 10.32 -9.60
C GLU A 110 7.74 10.92 -8.30
N LEU A 111 6.68 11.72 -8.44
CA LEU A 111 6.04 12.39 -7.30
C LEU A 111 5.38 11.41 -6.34
N LEU A 112 4.66 10.40 -6.85
CA LEU A 112 4.10 9.33 -6.01
C LEU A 112 5.20 8.47 -5.40
N GLY A 113 6.33 8.28 -6.09
CA GLY A 113 7.52 7.65 -5.54
C GLY A 113 8.05 8.38 -4.30
N PHE A 114 8.15 9.72 -4.35
CA PHE A 114 8.51 10.53 -3.17
C PHE A 114 7.46 10.48 -2.06
N LEU A 115 6.17 10.59 -2.40
CA LEU A 115 5.07 10.54 -1.43
C LEU A 115 5.08 9.22 -0.64
N HIS A 116 5.15 8.10 -1.35
CA HIS A 116 5.21 6.77 -0.75
C HIS A 116 6.57 6.46 -0.13
N GLY A 117 7.64 7.07 -0.61
CA GLY A 117 8.96 7.06 0.03
C GLY A 117 8.93 7.70 1.42
N ALA A 118 8.25 8.85 1.57
CA ALA A 118 8.05 9.49 2.87
C ALA A 118 7.20 8.63 3.83
N TYR A 119 6.20 7.91 3.31
CA TYR A 119 5.48 6.90 4.08
C TYR A 119 6.44 5.80 4.59
N GLY A 120 7.27 5.23 3.72
CA GLY A 120 8.25 4.18 4.08
C GLY A 120 9.29 4.65 5.10
N LEU A 121 9.77 5.89 4.96
CA LEU A 121 10.65 6.54 5.93
C LEU A 121 9.97 6.64 7.31
N GLY A 122 8.71 7.08 7.34
CA GLY A 122 7.91 7.09 8.57
C GLY A 122 7.74 5.70 9.17
N GLY A 123 7.48 4.69 8.34
CA GLY A 123 7.37 3.29 8.76
C GLY A 123 8.68 2.71 9.31
N THR A 124 9.82 3.28 8.94
CA THR A 124 11.14 2.87 9.44
C THR A 124 11.49 3.58 10.75
N ILE A 125 11.30 4.91 10.81
CA ILE A 125 11.68 5.73 11.98
C ILE A 125 10.70 5.54 13.14
N GLY A 126 9.41 5.39 12.85
CA GLY A 126 8.35 5.27 13.86
C GLY A 126 8.61 4.16 14.88
N PRO A 127 8.75 2.88 14.45
CA PRO A 127 9.00 1.77 15.35
C PRO A 127 10.27 1.92 16.17
N LEU A 128 11.34 2.52 15.59
CA LEU A 128 12.60 2.76 16.30
C LEU A 128 12.41 3.74 17.46
N ILE A 129 11.72 4.86 17.21
CA ILE A 129 11.37 5.83 18.26
C ILE A 129 10.47 5.16 19.31
N ALA A 130 9.40 4.50 18.89
CA ALA A 130 8.45 3.86 19.79
C ALA A 130 9.12 2.81 20.69
N SER A 131 9.99 1.97 20.11
CA SER A 131 10.74 0.94 20.83
C SER A 131 11.73 1.56 21.80
N ALA A 132 12.57 2.51 21.34
CA ALA A 132 13.57 3.16 22.20
C ALA A 132 12.93 3.89 23.38
N MET A 133 11.77 4.53 23.19
CA MET A 133 11.02 5.16 24.28
C MET A 133 10.62 4.16 25.36
N VAL A 134 10.14 2.97 24.97
CA VAL A 134 9.66 1.97 25.91
C VAL A 134 10.79 1.16 26.53
N THR A 135 11.81 0.75 25.76
CA THR A 135 12.88 -0.13 26.24
C THR A 135 14.01 0.60 26.93
N GLU A 136 14.51 1.69 26.33
CA GLU A 136 15.67 2.44 26.86
C GLU A 136 15.20 3.60 27.74
N GLY A 137 14.14 4.28 27.31
CA GLY A 137 13.56 5.42 28.04
C GLY A 137 12.67 5.02 29.23
N ASN A 138 12.32 3.74 29.36
CA ASN A 138 11.38 3.21 30.35
C ASN A 138 10.06 4.00 30.41
N LEU A 139 9.62 4.52 29.26
CA LEU A 139 8.38 5.28 29.11
C LEU A 139 7.22 4.33 28.81
N ASN A 140 6.02 4.68 29.27
CA ASN A 140 4.83 3.94 28.88
C ASN A 140 4.52 4.11 27.39
N TRP A 141 3.95 3.07 26.77
CA TRP A 141 3.64 3.01 25.33
C TRP A 141 2.80 4.20 24.83
N TYR A 142 1.88 4.70 25.66
CA TYR A 142 0.99 5.81 25.29
C TYR A 142 1.74 7.13 25.08
N MET A 143 2.97 7.26 25.62
CA MET A 143 3.78 8.46 25.46
C MET A 143 4.18 8.72 24.00
N PHE A 144 4.28 7.66 23.19
CA PHE A 144 4.53 7.77 21.75
C PHE A 144 3.44 8.60 21.03
N TYR A 145 2.20 8.54 21.52
CA TYR A 145 1.09 9.25 20.89
C TYR A 145 1.14 10.77 21.11
N TYR A 146 1.88 11.29 22.08
CA TYR A 146 2.16 12.73 22.17
C TYR A 146 2.98 13.24 20.98
N ILE A 147 3.97 12.45 20.52
CA ILE A 147 4.74 12.77 19.31
C ILE A 147 3.81 12.75 18.09
N MET A 148 2.93 11.75 18.00
CA MET A 148 1.97 11.63 16.89
C MET A 148 0.96 12.79 16.86
N ILE A 149 0.52 13.29 18.03
CA ILE A 149 -0.32 14.49 18.14
C ILE A 149 0.44 15.71 17.61
N GLY A 150 1.69 15.92 18.04
CA GLY A 150 2.52 17.03 17.57
C GLY A 150 2.71 17.01 16.04
N LEU A 151 3.06 15.85 15.48
CA LEU A 151 3.21 15.70 14.03
C LEU A 151 1.88 15.89 13.27
N SER A 152 0.76 15.41 13.81
CA SER A 152 -0.56 15.59 13.18
C SER A 152 -1.02 17.06 13.24
N ALA A 153 -0.66 17.80 14.29
CA ALA A 153 -0.92 19.23 14.39
C ALA A 153 -0.09 20.02 13.37
N VAL A 154 1.19 19.67 13.20
CA VAL A 154 2.04 20.25 12.15
C VAL A 154 1.47 19.94 10.76
N GLU A 155 1.06 18.69 10.51
CA GLU A 155 0.40 18.28 9.27
C GLU A 155 -0.89 19.09 9.02
N LEU A 156 -1.72 19.29 10.04
CA LEU A 156 -2.94 20.10 9.93
C LEU A 156 -2.61 21.52 9.49
N VAL A 157 -1.64 22.17 10.12
CA VAL A 157 -1.26 23.56 9.80
C VAL A 157 -0.67 23.65 8.40
N VAL A 158 0.34 22.82 8.10
CA VAL A 158 1.06 22.86 6.81
C VAL A 158 0.15 22.44 5.66
N GLY A 159 -0.59 21.34 5.82
CA GLY A 159 -1.53 20.84 4.83
C GLY A 159 -2.66 21.83 4.55
N THR A 160 -3.25 22.41 5.59
CA THR A 160 -4.30 23.42 5.42
C THR A 160 -3.79 24.66 4.72
N ALA A 161 -2.59 25.14 5.07
CA ALA A 161 -1.96 26.29 4.41
C ALA A 161 -1.67 25.99 2.92
N ALA A 162 -1.10 24.82 2.62
CA ALA A 162 -0.75 24.42 1.25
C ALA A 162 -1.99 24.29 0.35
N PHE A 163 -3.11 23.80 0.88
CA PHE A 163 -4.34 23.56 0.13
C PHE A 163 -5.43 24.61 0.38
N TRP A 164 -5.12 25.76 0.97
CA TRP A 164 -6.10 26.78 1.38
C TRP A 164 -7.01 27.24 0.23
N ASN A 165 -6.43 27.40 -0.97
CA ASN A 165 -7.14 27.83 -2.16
C ASN A 165 -7.83 26.68 -2.92
N ALA A 166 -7.54 25.42 -2.58
CA ALA A 166 -8.03 24.23 -3.27
C ALA A 166 -9.42 23.80 -2.74
N THR A 167 -10.40 24.70 -2.85
CA THR A 167 -11.76 24.52 -2.33
C THR A 167 -12.61 23.58 -3.18
N GLY A 168 -13.75 23.15 -2.63
CA GLY A 168 -14.73 22.35 -3.38
C GLY A 168 -15.26 23.06 -4.64
N LEU A 169 -15.32 24.40 -4.65
CA LEU A 169 -15.66 25.16 -5.86
C LEU A 169 -14.64 24.95 -6.97
N VAL A 170 -13.35 25.04 -6.65
CA VAL A 170 -12.25 24.82 -7.59
C VAL A 170 -12.25 23.38 -8.10
N TYR A 171 -12.51 22.42 -7.21
CA TYR A 171 -12.64 21.02 -7.60
C TYR A 171 -13.80 20.80 -8.58
N ARG A 172 -14.99 21.33 -8.27
CA ARG A 172 -16.17 21.23 -9.15
C ARG A 172 -15.97 21.92 -10.50
N GLN A 173 -15.24 23.03 -10.56
CA GLN A 173 -14.93 23.71 -11.82
C GLN A 173 -14.02 22.87 -12.70
N ARG A 174 -13.01 22.20 -12.12
CA ARG A 174 -12.15 21.27 -12.87
C ARG A 174 -12.93 20.08 -13.40
N VAL A 175 -13.75 19.46 -12.56
CA VAL A 175 -14.58 18.30 -12.94
C VAL A 175 -15.65 18.67 -13.98
N ARG A 176 -16.31 19.84 -13.83
CA ARG A 176 -17.32 20.32 -14.81
C ARG A 176 -16.75 20.69 -16.18
N TYR A 177 -15.46 21.00 -16.27
CA TYR A 177 -14.84 21.34 -17.55
C TYR A 177 -14.65 20.11 -18.44
N ASP A 178 -14.59 18.90 -17.86
CA ASP A 178 -14.31 17.65 -18.59
C ASP A 178 -15.55 16.96 -19.18
N GLU A 179 -16.77 17.01 -18.60
CA GLU A 179 -17.97 16.46 -19.27
C GLU A 179 -19.31 17.13 -18.89
N ALA A 180 -20.15 17.30 -19.91
CA ALA A 180 -21.58 17.59 -19.83
C ALA A 180 -22.45 16.38 -19.41
N LYS A 181 -21.94 15.49 -18.54
CA LYS A 181 -22.63 14.25 -18.10
C LYS A 181 -22.79 14.16 -16.59
N ASP A 182 -23.76 13.33 -16.19
CA ASP A 182 -24.18 13.11 -14.80
C ASP A 182 -23.02 12.79 -13.85
N ARG A 183 -23.18 13.23 -12.60
CA ARG A 183 -22.24 13.07 -11.50
C ARG A 183 -21.71 11.63 -11.42
N ALA A 184 -20.42 11.46 -11.62
CA ALA A 184 -19.72 10.22 -11.31
C ALA A 184 -19.91 9.83 -9.84
N THR A 185 -20.54 8.67 -9.61
CA THR A 185 -20.74 8.12 -8.27
C THR A 185 -19.74 7.00 -8.00
N THR A 186 -19.49 6.71 -6.72
CA THR A 186 -18.68 5.55 -6.30
C THR A 186 -19.20 4.26 -6.95
N GLN A 187 -20.52 4.11 -7.11
CA GLN A 187 -21.12 2.96 -7.77
C GLN A 187 -20.71 2.84 -9.26
N MET A 188 -20.57 3.95 -9.98
CA MET A 188 -20.11 3.94 -11.37
C MET A 188 -18.64 3.52 -11.46
N ALA A 189 -17.78 4.06 -10.58
CA ALA A 189 -16.37 3.69 -10.53
C ALA A 189 -16.16 2.19 -10.22
N LEU A 190 -17.03 1.58 -9.42
CA LEU A 190 -16.97 0.14 -9.09
C LEU A 190 -17.49 -0.78 -10.20
N LYS A 191 -18.25 -0.24 -11.17
CA LYS A 191 -18.66 -1.01 -12.36
C LYS A 191 -17.53 -1.13 -13.37
N GLU A 192 -16.50 -0.28 -13.29
CA GLU A 192 -15.35 -0.34 -14.16
C GLU A 192 -14.46 -1.56 -13.84
N PRO A 193 -14.20 -2.46 -14.81
CA PRO A 193 -13.36 -3.63 -14.59
C PRO A 193 -11.93 -3.29 -14.14
N ILE A 194 -11.39 -2.17 -14.60
CA ILE A 194 -10.04 -1.70 -14.23
C ILE A 194 -9.92 -1.47 -12.73
N THR A 195 -10.97 -0.92 -12.10
CA THR A 195 -11.01 -0.69 -10.65
C THR A 195 -10.78 -1.99 -9.88
N TRP A 196 -11.41 -3.08 -10.31
CA TRP A 196 -11.25 -4.40 -9.68
C TRP A 196 -9.90 -5.03 -9.96
N ILE A 197 -9.36 -4.89 -11.17
CA ILE A 197 -8.02 -5.39 -11.51
C ILE A 197 -6.97 -4.72 -10.60
N VAL A 198 -7.04 -3.40 -10.45
CA VAL A 198 -6.14 -2.66 -9.56
C VAL A 198 -6.37 -3.03 -8.10
N ALA A 199 -7.63 -3.16 -7.65
CA ALA A 199 -7.94 -3.56 -6.27
C ALA A 199 -7.40 -4.95 -5.91
N VAL A 200 -7.59 -5.95 -6.78
CA VAL A 200 -7.07 -7.31 -6.58
C VAL A 200 -5.55 -7.35 -6.66
N PHE A 201 -4.94 -6.56 -7.55
CA PHE A 201 -3.49 -6.41 -7.61
C PHE A 201 -2.94 -5.89 -6.27
N LEU A 202 -3.54 -4.82 -5.72
CA LEU A 202 -3.11 -4.26 -4.43
C LEU A 202 -3.39 -5.21 -3.26
N LEU A 203 -4.49 -5.94 -3.27
CA LEU A 203 -4.77 -6.98 -2.27
C LEU A 203 -3.59 -7.97 -2.17
N GLY A 204 -3.18 -8.53 -3.31
CA GLY A 204 -2.10 -9.52 -3.36
C GLY A 204 -0.73 -8.89 -3.09
N TYR A 205 -0.49 -7.67 -3.57
CA TYR A 205 0.75 -6.94 -3.32
C TYR A 205 0.94 -6.63 -1.84
N VAL A 206 -0.05 -6.00 -1.19
CA VAL A 206 0.02 -5.65 0.23
C VAL A 206 0.07 -6.91 1.10
N ALA A 207 -0.68 -7.96 0.73
CA ALA A 207 -0.55 -9.26 1.39
C ALA A 207 0.88 -9.81 1.31
N THR A 208 1.54 -9.68 0.16
CA THR A 208 2.95 -10.08 -0.03
C THR A 208 3.91 -9.23 0.81
N GLU A 209 3.80 -7.90 0.70
CA GLU A 209 4.65 -6.93 1.39
C GLU A 209 4.61 -7.13 2.91
N VAL A 210 3.41 -7.18 3.48
CA VAL A 210 3.23 -7.28 4.93
C VAL A 210 3.56 -8.69 5.44
N SER A 211 3.27 -9.75 4.66
CA SER A 211 3.65 -11.11 5.05
C SER A 211 5.17 -11.30 5.04
N LEU A 212 5.88 -10.79 4.05
CA LEU A 212 7.34 -10.78 4.04
C LEU A 212 7.87 -10.01 5.26
N GLY A 213 7.43 -8.76 5.45
CA GLY A 213 7.88 -7.92 6.56
C GLY A 213 7.63 -8.54 7.94
N GLY A 214 6.49 -9.21 8.13
CA GLY A 214 6.13 -9.83 9.40
C GLY A 214 6.83 -11.16 9.70
N TRP A 215 7.18 -11.95 8.67
CA TRP A 215 7.66 -13.32 8.86
C TRP A 215 9.16 -13.52 8.56
N ILE A 216 9.84 -12.56 7.93
CA ILE A 216 11.29 -12.66 7.64
C ILE A 216 12.12 -12.87 8.90
N VAL A 217 11.85 -12.15 10.01
CA VAL A 217 12.62 -12.34 11.27
C VAL A 217 12.49 -13.78 11.73
N THR A 218 11.26 -14.30 11.76
CA THR A 218 10.97 -15.67 12.18
C THR A 218 11.64 -16.70 11.27
N PHE A 219 11.64 -16.48 9.96
CA PHE A 219 12.34 -17.33 9.00
C PHE A 219 13.86 -17.29 9.21
N MET A 220 14.44 -16.11 9.37
CA MET A 220 15.88 -15.95 9.61
C MET A 220 16.32 -16.62 10.91
N LEU A 221 15.55 -16.51 11.98
CA LEU A 221 15.82 -17.16 13.26
C LEU A 221 15.68 -18.69 13.18
N ARG A 222 14.56 -19.19 12.64
CA ARG A 222 14.21 -20.62 12.72
C ARG A 222 14.77 -21.48 11.60
N VAL A 223 14.96 -20.92 10.41
CA VAL A 223 15.39 -21.65 9.20
C VAL A 223 16.82 -21.31 8.81
N ARG A 224 17.24 -20.06 8.98
CA ARG A 224 18.62 -19.63 8.68
C ARG A 224 19.53 -19.59 9.92
N HIS A 225 19.00 -19.92 11.10
CA HIS A 225 19.72 -19.94 12.38
C HIS A 225 20.50 -18.65 12.66
N ALA A 226 19.94 -17.50 12.22
CA ALA A 226 20.56 -16.20 12.38
C ALA A 226 20.53 -15.74 13.85
N LYS A 227 21.52 -14.93 14.23
CA LYS A 227 21.49 -14.24 15.52
C LYS A 227 20.31 -13.25 15.57
N PRO A 228 19.65 -13.04 16.74
CA PRO A 228 18.47 -12.17 16.84
C PRO A 228 18.65 -10.77 16.26
N PHE A 229 19.76 -10.12 16.56
CA PHE A 229 20.09 -8.80 16.02
C PHE A 229 20.15 -8.79 14.48
N LEU A 230 20.80 -9.79 13.89
CA LEU A 230 20.96 -9.91 12.44
C LEU A 230 19.64 -10.25 11.73
N ALA A 231 18.78 -11.05 12.36
CA ALA A 231 17.44 -11.33 11.86
C ALA A 231 16.56 -10.08 11.83
N GLY A 232 16.60 -9.26 12.90
CA GLY A 232 15.92 -7.97 12.95
C GLY A 232 16.41 -6.99 11.89
N LEU A 233 17.74 -6.90 11.71
CA LEU A 233 18.36 -6.05 10.68
C LEU A 233 17.87 -6.39 9.26
N THR A 234 17.59 -7.66 8.99
CA THR A 234 17.10 -8.11 7.67
C THR A 234 15.78 -7.44 7.29
N VAL A 235 14.83 -7.34 8.24
CA VAL A 235 13.54 -6.66 7.99
C VAL A 235 13.75 -5.17 7.81
N THR A 236 14.62 -4.54 8.58
CA THR A 236 14.98 -3.13 8.38
C THR A 236 15.53 -2.89 6.97
N LEU A 237 16.39 -3.79 6.48
CA LEU A 237 16.95 -3.70 5.13
C LEU A 237 15.90 -3.94 4.03
N LEU A 238 14.90 -4.79 4.26
CA LEU A 238 13.74 -4.90 3.35
C LEU A 238 13.04 -3.54 3.22
N TRP A 239 12.65 -2.92 4.34
CA TRP A 239 11.95 -1.64 4.36
C TRP A 239 12.79 -0.50 3.78
N LEU A 240 14.10 -0.51 4.03
CA LEU A 240 15.04 0.43 3.42
C LEU A 240 15.07 0.24 1.90
N GLY A 241 15.24 -1.00 1.43
CA GLY A 241 15.19 -1.34 0.02
C GLY A 241 13.90 -0.84 -0.62
N LEU A 242 12.75 -1.12 0.01
CA LEU A 242 11.42 -0.69 -0.41
C LEU A 242 11.28 0.82 -0.51
N THR A 243 11.79 1.55 0.49
CA THR A 243 11.79 3.01 0.52
C THR A 243 12.65 3.58 -0.63
N LEU A 244 13.86 3.05 -0.82
CA LEU A 244 14.75 3.45 -1.91
C LEU A 244 14.15 3.10 -3.28
N GLY A 245 13.50 1.94 -3.39
CA GLY A 245 12.81 1.48 -4.59
C GLY A 245 11.71 2.43 -5.03
N ARG A 246 10.87 2.87 -4.08
CA ARG A 246 9.82 3.87 -4.32
C ARG A 246 10.37 5.16 -4.93
N VAL A 247 11.48 5.66 -4.40
CA VAL A 247 12.09 6.92 -4.87
C VAL A 247 12.85 6.74 -6.18
N VAL A 248 13.73 5.75 -6.26
CA VAL A 248 14.65 5.58 -7.40
C VAL A 248 13.95 4.99 -8.62
N LEU A 249 13.14 3.93 -8.43
CA LEU A 249 12.47 3.28 -9.56
C LEU A 249 11.26 4.07 -10.07
N GLY A 250 10.77 5.07 -9.33
CA GLY A 250 9.77 6.03 -9.85
C GLY A 250 10.25 6.72 -11.12
N PHE A 251 11.52 7.16 -11.16
CA PHE A 251 12.14 7.76 -12.35
C PHE A 251 12.30 6.76 -13.51
N ALA A 252 12.65 5.50 -13.20
CA ALA A 252 12.78 4.46 -14.22
C ALA A 252 11.43 4.07 -14.83
N THR A 253 10.39 4.04 -14.00
CA THR A 253 9.00 3.73 -14.38
C THR A 253 8.46 4.79 -15.35
N GLU A 254 8.67 6.08 -15.04
CA GLU A 254 8.28 7.21 -15.91
C GLU A 254 8.93 7.13 -17.31
N ARG A 255 10.18 6.63 -17.38
CA ARG A 255 10.91 6.53 -18.65
C ARG A 255 10.47 5.34 -19.50
N THR A 256 10.18 4.21 -18.89
CA THR A 256 9.92 2.93 -19.59
C THR A 256 8.44 2.63 -19.82
N GLY A 257 7.55 3.25 -19.03
CA GLY A 257 6.11 2.98 -19.02
C GLY A 257 5.73 2.00 -17.92
N GLU A 258 4.60 2.25 -17.26
CA GLU A 258 4.19 1.59 -16.02
C GLU A 258 4.01 0.09 -16.21
N LYS A 259 3.32 -0.31 -17.29
CA LYS A 259 3.03 -1.72 -17.55
C LYS A 259 4.30 -2.56 -17.74
N THR A 260 5.26 -2.04 -18.51
CA THR A 260 6.54 -2.71 -18.79
C THR A 260 7.45 -2.71 -17.57
N ALA A 261 7.58 -1.58 -16.87
CA ALA A 261 8.39 -1.45 -15.67
C ALA A 261 7.93 -2.42 -14.58
N ILE A 262 6.64 -2.41 -14.24
CA ILE A 262 6.08 -3.28 -13.20
C ILE A 262 6.24 -4.75 -13.58
N MET A 263 6.02 -5.12 -14.85
CA MET A 263 6.26 -6.49 -15.29
C MET A 263 7.71 -6.93 -15.04
N ALA A 264 8.68 -6.09 -15.40
CA ALA A 264 10.09 -6.39 -15.14
C ALA A 264 10.38 -6.52 -13.63
N TYR A 265 9.85 -5.61 -12.81
CA TYR A 265 10.04 -5.63 -11.36
C TYR A 265 9.41 -6.86 -10.71
N LEU A 266 8.24 -7.30 -11.16
CA LEU A 266 7.57 -8.51 -10.68
C LEU A 266 8.36 -9.78 -11.02
N LEU A 267 8.86 -9.90 -12.26
CA LEU A 267 9.68 -11.04 -12.67
C LEU A 267 11.01 -11.09 -11.90
N LEU A 268 11.65 -9.94 -11.70
CA LEU A 268 12.86 -9.84 -10.87
C LEU A 268 12.56 -10.19 -9.40
N SER A 269 11.42 -9.76 -8.87
CA SER A 269 10.99 -10.09 -7.51
C SER A 269 10.75 -11.59 -7.33
N ILE A 270 10.11 -12.26 -8.30
CA ILE A 270 9.94 -13.72 -8.28
C ILE A 270 11.31 -14.42 -8.29
N GLY A 271 12.22 -13.98 -9.16
CA GLY A 271 13.58 -14.53 -9.21
C GLY A 271 14.34 -14.36 -7.89
N LEU A 272 14.27 -13.18 -7.28
CA LEU A 272 14.92 -12.88 -6.00
C LEU A 272 14.30 -13.66 -4.83
N GLU A 273 12.97 -13.84 -4.82
CA GLU A 273 12.30 -14.65 -3.81
C GLU A 273 12.69 -16.13 -3.93
N LEU A 274 12.80 -16.65 -5.17
CA LEU A 274 13.31 -18.00 -5.40
C LEU A 274 14.78 -18.14 -4.95
N LEU A 275 15.62 -17.14 -5.19
CA LEU A 275 17.00 -17.13 -4.69
C LEU A 275 17.04 -17.07 -3.16
N TYR A 276 16.20 -16.25 -2.54
CA TYR A 276 16.07 -16.17 -1.08
C TYR A 276 15.63 -17.51 -0.47
N TRP A 277 14.70 -18.20 -1.12
CA TRP A 277 14.23 -19.51 -0.70
C TRP A 277 15.30 -20.60 -0.84
N LEU A 278 15.87 -20.73 -2.04
CA LEU A 278 16.68 -21.88 -2.46
C LEU A 278 18.15 -21.77 -2.05
N VAL A 279 18.68 -20.58 -1.81
CA VAL A 279 20.09 -20.39 -1.40
C VAL A 279 20.18 -20.36 0.13
N PRO A 280 20.71 -21.40 0.80
CA PRO A 280 20.77 -21.47 2.25
C PRO A 280 22.00 -20.72 2.81
N ASN A 281 22.17 -19.45 2.42
CA ASN A 281 23.25 -18.59 2.91
C ASN A 281 22.67 -17.32 3.52
N PHE A 282 23.09 -16.99 4.75
CA PHE A 282 22.59 -15.85 5.49
C PHE A 282 22.87 -14.50 4.80
N ILE A 283 24.12 -14.25 4.41
CA ILE A 283 24.51 -12.96 3.78
C ILE A 283 23.79 -12.80 2.45
N ALA A 284 23.75 -13.86 1.63
CA ALA A 284 23.02 -13.85 0.37
C ALA A 284 21.52 -13.57 0.60
N SER A 285 20.91 -14.20 1.61
CA SER A 285 19.51 -13.98 1.98
C SER A 285 19.23 -12.51 2.35
N VAL A 286 20.12 -11.86 3.10
CA VAL A 286 19.99 -10.44 3.45
C VAL A 286 20.02 -9.56 2.20
N ILE A 287 20.94 -9.82 1.28
CA ILE A 287 21.06 -9.07 0.02
C ILE A 287 19.81 -9.29 -0.85
N PHE A 288 19.38 -10.54 -1.03
CA PHE A 288 18.20 -10.85 -1.83
C PHE A 288 16.95 -10.18 -1.28
N VAL A 289 16.74 -10.20 0.04
CA VAL A 289 15.60 -9.54 0.69
C VAL A 289 15.65 -8.02 0.52
N MET A 290 16.82 -7.40 0.67
CA MET A 290 16.97 -5.94 0.46
C MET A 290 16.63 -5.55 -0.99
N VAL A 291 17.17 -6.29 -1.97
CA VAL A 291 16.94 -6.02 -3.40
C VAL A 291 15.50 -6.37 -3.80
N LEU A 292 14.91 -7.39 -3.19
CA LEU A 292 13.49 -7.71 -3.34
C LEU A 292 12.63 -6.53 -2.88
N GLY A 293 12.89 -5.99 -1.68
CA GLY A 293 12.23 -4.78 -1.21
C GLY A 293 12.31 -3.64 -2.22
N PHE A 294 13.50 -3.41 -2.79
CA PHE A 294 13.71 -2.39 -3.81
C PHE A 294 12.81 -2.54 -5.04
N PHE A 295 12.60 -3.75 -5.56
CA PHE A 295 11.70 -3.97 -6.69
C PHE A 295 10.21 -4.00 -6.31
N LEU A 296 9.88 -4.36 -5.06
CA LEU A 296 8.51 -4.28 -4.55
C LEU A 296 8.08 -2.82 -4.27
N GLY A 297 9.03 -1.93 -4.01
CA GLY A 297 8.78 -0.52 -3.69
C GLY A 297 7.80 0.20 -4.62
N PRO A 298 8.08 0.31 -5.93
CA PRO A 298 7.26 1.10 -6.85
C PRO A 298 5.90 0.48 -7.19
N LEU A 299 5.61 -0.76 -6.80
CA LEU A 299 4.42 -1.47 -7.25
C LEU A 299 3.11 -0.80 -6.82
N PHE A 300 3.01 -0.34 -5.56
CA PHE A 300 1.83 0.40 -5.08
C PHE A 300 1.63 1.74 -5.82
N PRO A 301 2.59 2.69 -5.80
CA PRO A 301 2.39 3.98 -6.47
C PRO A 301 2.17 3.82 -7.98
N ALA A 302 2.86 2.91 -8.65
CA ALA A 302 2.68 2.73 -10.09
C ALA A 302 1.34 2.04 -10.44
N ALA A 303 0.75 1.23 -9.55
CA ALA A 303 -0.64 0.78 -9.71
C ALA A 303 -1.64 1.94 -9.57
N MET A 304 -1.37 2.92 -8.69
CA MET A 304 -2.18 4.15 -8.59
C MET A 304 -2.09 4.98 -9.86
N VAL A 305 -0.89 5.15 -10.43
CA VAL A 305 -0.69 5.83 -11.73
C VAL A 305 -1.40 5.09 -12.85
N ALA A 306 -1.32 3.75 -12.89
CA ALA A 306 -2.03 2.97 -13.90
C ALA A 306 -3.56 3.17 -13.80
N ALA A 307 -4.10 3.25 -12.58
CA ALA A 307 -5.51 3.56 -12.36
C ALA A 307 -5.88 4.96 -12.89
N THR A 308 -5.08 6.00 -12.60
CA THR A 308 -5.37 7.37 -13.09
C THR A 308 -5.18 7.53 -14.60
N LYS A 309 -4.32 6.72 -15.22
CA LYS A 309 -4.15 6.73 -16.68
C LYS A 309 -5.29 6.02 -17.42
N LEU A 310 -5.84 4.96 -16.83
CA LEU A 310 -6.86 4.12 -17.47
C LEU A 310 -8.30 4.57 -17.19
N LEU A 311 -8.56 5.15 -16.01
CA LEU A 311 -9.89 5.59 -15.62
C LEU A 311 -10.12 7.07 -15.99
N PRO A 312 -11.39 7.48 -16.16
CA PRO A 312 -11.77 8.89 -16.19
C PRO A 312 -11.47 9.63 -14.88
N ALA A 313 -11.19 10.94 -14.98
CA ALA A 313 -10.79 11.79 -13.86
C ALA A 313 -11.77 11.76 -12.67
N ASP A 314 -13.06 11.65 -12.98
CA ASP A 314 -14.11 11.67 -11.97
C ASP A 314 -14.19 10.37 -11.15
N TYR A 315 -13.63 9.28 -11.66
CA TYR A 315 -13.57 8.00 -10.96
C TYR A 315 -12.32 7.86 -10.10
N HIS A 316 -11.27 8.65 -10.33
CA HIS A 316 -9.96 8.47 -9.69
C HIS A 316 -10.05 8.35 -8.17
N VAL A 317 -10.69 9.33 -7.52
CA VAL A 317 -10.81 9.37 -6.05
C VAL A 317 -11.52 8.12 -5.50
N SER A 318 -12.63 7.74 -6.12
CA SER A 318 -13.46 6.62 -5.67
C SER A 318 -12.79 5.27 -5.93
N ALA A 319 -12.25 5.08 -7.14
CA ALA A 319 -11.60 3.85 -7.56
C ALA A 319 -10.31 3.61 -6.78
N ILE A 320 -9.49 4.65 -6.59
CA ILE A 320 -8.27 4.58 -5.79
C ILE A 320 -8.61 4.29 -4.33
N GLY A 321 -9.59 5.00 -3.74
CA GLY A 321 -10.00 4.75 -2.36
C GLY A 321 -10.49 3.33 -2.14
N PHE A 322 -11.29 2.81 -3.07
CA PHE A 322 -11.73 1.41 -3.03
C PHE A 322 -10.56 0.44 -3.17
N ALA A 323 -9.69 0.64 -4.17
CA ALA A 323 -8.55 -0.23 -4.41
C ALA A 323 -7.59 -0.25 -3.21
N ALA A 324 -7.31 0.90 -2.61
CA ALA A 324 -6.47 1.01 -1.43
C ALA A 324 -7.13 0.36 -0.20
N ALA A 325 -8.45 0.49 -0.02
CA ALA A 325 -9.18 -0.19 1.05
C ALA A 325 -9.11 -1.72 0.90
N VAL A 326 -9.31 -2.23 -0.32
CA VAL A 326 -9.15 -3.66 -0.63
C VAL A 326 -7.70 -4.10 -0.42
N GLY A 327 -6.73 -3.28 -0.84
CA GLY A 327 -5.30 -3.48 -0.57
C GLY A 327 -4.99 -3.60 0.93
N GLY A 328 -5.54 -2.70 1.76
CA GLY A 328 -5.42 -2.76 3.22
C GLY A 328 -5.99 -4.06 3.81
N GLY A 329 -7.04 -4.63 3.22
CA GLY A 329 -7.51 -5.98 3.56
C GLY A 329 -6.45 -7.06 3.37
N GLY A 330 -5.57 -6.91 2.37
CA GLY A 330 -4.43 -7.79 2.12
C GLY A 330 -3.44 -7.80 3.28
N ALA A 331 -3.21 -6.64 3.93
CA ALA A 331 -2.33 -6.54 5.11
C ALA A 331 -2.84 -7.34 6.31
N ALA A 332 -4.16 -7.50 6.45
CA ALA A 332 -4.75 -8.30 7.51
C ALA A 332 -4.80 -9.79 7.15
N VAL A 333 -5.26 -10.12 5.94
CA VAL A 333 -5.50 -11.50 5.52
C VAL A 333 -4.20 -12.24 5.25
N GLY A 334 -3.23 -11.60 4.60
CA GLY A 334 -1.97 -12.23 4.16
C GLY A 334 -1.17 -12.83 5.33
N PRO A 335 -0.71 -12.00 6.30
CA PRO A 335 0.09 -12.48 7.42
C PRO A 335 -0.64 -13.51 8.28
N PHE A 336 -1.96 -13.36 8.45
CA PHE A 336 -2.79 -14.30 9.19
C PHE A 336 -2.85 -15.66 8.47
N ALA A 337 -3.14 -15.68 7.17
CA ALA A 337 -3.18 -16.91 6.38
C ALA A 337 -1.82 -17.62 6.38
N VAL A 338 -0.74 -16.88 6.16
CA VAL A 338 0.64 -17.39 6.24
C VAL A 338 0.93 -17.98 7.63
N GLY A 339 0.56 -17.27 8.70
CA GLY A 339 0.77 -17.74 10.07
C GLY A 339 0.01 -19.01 10.41
N ALA A 340 -1.26 -19.09 10.02
CA ALA A 340 -2.09 -20.26 10.24
C ALA A 340 -1.52 -21.51 9.54
N ILE A 341 -0.98 -21.35 8.33
CA ILE A 341 -0.34 -22.44 7.57
C ILE A 341 1.03 -22.78 8.19
N ALA A 342 1.81 -21.77 8.59
CA ALA A 342 3.13 -21.94 9.19
C ALA A 342 3.08 -22.65 10.55
N GLN A 343 2.00 -22.50 11.33
CA GLN A 343 1.82 -23.23 12.59
C GLN A 343 1.75 -24.75 12.40
N LYS A 344 1.11 -25.23 11.32
CA LYS A 344 0.96 -26.67 11.05
C LYS A 344 2.14 -27.28 10.30
N THR A 345 2.75 -26.50 9.41
CA THR A 345 3.70 -27.01 8.39
C THR A 345 5.13 -26.51 8.58
N GLY A 346 5.34 -25.58 9.52
CA GLY A 346 6.62 -24.90 9.73
C GLY A 346 6.78 -23.64 8.87
N VAL A 347 7.71 -22.78 9.27
CA VAL A 347 7.91 -21.43 8.69
C VAL A 347 8.46 -21.47 7.26
N GLN A 348 8.99 -22.61 6.82
CA GLN A 348 9.51 -22.78 5.45
C GLN A 348 8.42 -22.61 4.37
N VAL A 349 7.13 -22.80 4.72
CA VAL A 349 6.00 -22.61 3.81
C VAL A 349 5.78 -21.15 3.40
N LEU A 350 6.40 -20.19 4.11
CA LEU A 350 6.34 -18.77 3.77
C LEU A 350 6.75 -18.52 2.32
N GLN A 351 7.92 -19.03 1.94
CA GLN A 351 8.55 -18.77 0.64
C GLN A 351 7.67 -19.19 -0.55
N PRO A 352 7.16 -20.44 -0.63
CA PRO A 352 6.30 -20.83 -1.74
C PRO A 352 4.96 -20.07 -1.76
N ILE A 353 4.43 -19.64 -0.61
CA ILE A 353 3.22 -18.80 -0.58
C ILE A 353 3.51 -17.44 -1.21
N ILE A 354 4.63 -16.80 -0.85
CA ILE A 354 5.01 -15.50 -1.42
C ILE A 354 5.26 -15.60 -2.92
N VAL A 355 5.98 -16.62 -3.40
CA VAL A 355 6.17 -16.87 -4.84
C VAL A 355 4.82 -17.04 -5.55
N GLY A 356 3.89 -17.77 -4.92
CA GLY A 356 2.52 -17.94 -5.43
C GLY A 356 1.76 -16.62 -5.53
N LEU A 357 1.83 -15.77 -4.51
CA LEU A 357 1.21 -14.44 -4.51
C LEU A 357 1.84 -13.50 -5.55
N LEU A 358 3.18 -13.47 -5.66
CA LEU A 358 3.88 -12.69 -6.68
C LEU A 358 3.49 -13.12 -8.10
N SER A 359 3.37 -14.44 -8.31
CA SER A 359 2.92 -15.00 -9.58
C SER A 359 1.46 -14.61 -9.87
N ALA A 360 0.57 -14.69 -8.88
CA ALA A 360 -0.83 -14.31 -9.02
C ALA A 360 -0.99 -12.82 -9.37
N ILE A 361 -0.29 -11.91 -8.67
CA ILE A 361 -0.35 -10.47 -9.00
C ILE A 361 0.27 -10.15 -10.35
N THR A 362 1.27 -10.93 -10.80
CA THR A 362 1.82 -10.82 -12.17
C THR A 362 0.76 -11.17 -13.22
N LEU A 363 -0.01 -12.24 -13.00
CA LEU A 363 -1.11 -12.61 -13.88
C LEU A 363 -2.22 -11.56 -13.88
N VAL A 364 -2.55 -10.98 -12.74
CA VAL A 364 -3.53 -9.89 -12.64
C VAL A 364 -3.02 -8.64 -13.39
N TRP A 365 -1.74 -8.30 -13.25
CA TRP A 365 -1.13 -7.16 -13.94
C TRP A 365 -1.16 -7.30 -15.47
N LEU A 366 -1.02 -8.53 -15.98
CA LEU A 366 -1.16 -8.82 -17.42
C LEU A 366 -2.54 -8.47 -17.99
N LEU A 367 -3.58 -8.48 -17.15
CA LEU A 367 -4.96 -8.16 -17.57
C LEU A 367 -5.15 -6.68 -17.87
N LEU A 368 -4.27 -5.79 -17.41
CA LEU A 368 -4.35 -4.37 -17.79
C LEU A 368 -4.16 -4.22 -19.30
N PRO A 369 -4.92 -3.35 -19.98
CA PRO A 369 -4.77 -3.14 -21.42
C PRO A 369 -3.55 -2.25 -21.73
N GLY A 370 -3.18 -2.11 -23.01
CA GLY A 370 -2.25 -1.06 -23.47
C GLY A 370 -0.87 -1.52 -23.94
N GLY A 371 -0.58 -2.81 -23.93
CA GLY A 371 0.69 -3.36 -24.39
C GLY A 371 1.91 -2.96 -23.57
N PHE A 372 3.05 -3.57 -23.87
CA PHE A 372 4.32 -3.30 -23.19
C PHE A 372 5.09 -2.16 -23.85
N ARG A 373 4.49 -0.98 -23.93
CA ARG A 373 5.11 0.21 -24.51
C ARG A 373 4.81 1.45 -23.67
N LYS A 374 5.73 2.41 -23.67
CA LYS A 374 5.51 3.72 -23.05
C LYS A 374 4.29 4.41 -23.68
N GLY A 375 3.41 4.96 -22.84
CA GLY A 375 2.16 5.59 -23.30
C GLY A 375 1.05 4.58 -23.64
N GLY A 376 1.28 3.29 -23.38
CA GLY A 376 0.36 2.22 -23.74
C GLY A 376 -0.97 2.27 -22.98
N LEU A 377 -0.92 2.63 -21.70
CA LEU A 377 -2.12 2.74 -20.86
C LEU A 377 -3.01 3.89 -21.31
N GLU A 378 -2.43 5.03 -21.65
CA GLU A 378 -3.13 6.21 -22.15
C GLU A 378 -3.82 5.90 -23.49
N ARG A 379 -3.10 5.25 -24.41
CA ARG A 379 -3.69 4.79 -25.69
C ARG A 379 -4.82 3.79 -25.48
N ALA A 380 -4.70 2.90 -24.50
CA ALA A 380 -5.75 1.95 -24.18
C ALA A 380 -7.03 2.65 -23.70
N ARG A 381 -6.90 3.72 -22.91
CA ARG A 381 -8.03 4.56 -22.52
C ARG A 381 -8.63 5.28 -23.72
N GLU A 382 -7.81 5.92 -24.56
CA GLU A 382 -8.29 6.64 -25.77
C GLU A 382 -9.05 5.73 -26.73
N GLN A 383 -8.60 4.48 -26.86
CA GLN A 383 -9.20 3.47 -27.74
C GLN A 383 -10.27 2.61 -27.06
N ASN A 384 -10.58 2.87 -25.78
CA ASN A 384 -11.48 2.07 -24.95
C ASN A 384 -11.20 0.55 -25.04
N LEU A 385 -9.92 0.17 -24.99
CA LEU A 385 -9.53 -1.23 -25.06
C LEU A 385 -10.01 -2.00 -23.83
N LYS A 386 -10.59 -3.18 -24.08
CA LYS A 386 -11.05 -4.04 -22.99
C LYS A 386 -9.85 -4.68 -22.25
N PRO A 387 -9.94 -4.84 -20.92
CA PRO A 387 -8.93 -5.58 -20.18
C PRO A 387 -8.77 -7.01 -20.71
N GLY A 388 -7.55 -7.55 -20.61
CA GLY A 388 -7.20 -8.89 -21.08
C GLY A 388 -7.04 -9.04 -22.59
N GLY A 389 -7.19 -7.96 -23.37
CA GLY A 389 -6.95 -7.95 -24.82
C GLY A 389 -5.56 -8.47 -25.18
N ASP A 390 -4.52 -7.93 -24.53
CA ASP A 390 -3.12 -8.31 -24.77
C ASP A 390 -2.86 -9.80 -24.50
N VAL A 391 -3.47 -10.36 -23.45
CA VAL A 391 -3.35 -11.80 -23.11
C VAL A 391 -4.02 -12.64 -24.17
N LYS A 392 -5.19 -12.22 -24.65
CA LYS A 392 -5.91 -12.90 -25.73
C LYS A 392 -5.12 -12.89 -27.03
N GLU A 393 -4.52 -11.75 -27.39
CA GLU A 393 -3.65 -11.63 -28.57
C GLU A 393 -2.41 -12.53 -28.45
N ALA A 394 -1.73 -12.52 -27.30
CA ALA A 394 -0.60 -13.40 -27.05
C ALA A 394 -0.98 -14.88 -27.15
N LEU A 395 -2.11 -15.30 -26.57
CA LEU A 395 -2.61 -16.67 -26.66
C LEU A 395 -2.98 -17.07 -28.09
N LEU A 396 -3.58 -16.16 -28.86
CA LEU A 396 -3.89 -16.38 -30.27
C LEU A 396 -2.62 -16.54 -31.10
N TRP A 397 -1.59 -15.72 -30.85
CA TRP A 397 -0.29 -15.81 -31.49
C TRP A 397 0.41 -17.13 -31.18
N VAL A 398 0.48 -17.54 -29.92
CA VAL A 398 1.07 -18.84 -29.52
C VAL A 398 0.33 -19.99 -30.19
N ARG A 399 -1.01 -19.97 -30.19
CA ARG A 399 -1.83 -20.98 -30.90
C ARG A 399 -1.56 -21.00 -32.40
N SER A 400 -1.29 -19.86 -33.02
CA SER A 400 -0.96 -19.79 -34.44
C SER A 400 0.40 -20.43 -34.73
N MET A 401 1.41 -20.20 -33.88
CA MET A 401 2.73 -20.83 -34.00
C MET A 401 2.68 -22.34 -33.82
N VAL A 402 1.90 -22.83 -32.86
CA VAL A 402 1.70 -24.28 -32.65
C VAL A 402 1.00 -24.92 -33.86
N LYS A 403 0.05 -24.22 -34.50
CA LYS A 403 -0.62 -24.71 -35.72
C LYS A 403 0.28 -24.70 -36.95
N THR A 404 1.19 -23.73 -37.08
CA THR A 404 2.15 -23.67 -38.21
C THR A 404 3.35 -24.60 -38.02
N GLY A 405 3.73 -24.93 -36.77
CA GLY A 405 4.80 -25.87 -36.46
C GLY A 405 4.42 -27.36 -36.58
N GLY A 406 3.14 -27.68 -36.81
CA GLY A 406 2.66 -29.05 -37.04
C GLY A 406 2.54 -29.46 -38.51
N ARG A 407 3.16 -28.69 -39.44
CA ARG A 407 3.09 -28.90 -40.89
C ARG A 407 4.44 -29.14 -41.57
N THR A 408 5.49 -29.43 -40.80
CA THR A 408 6.81 -29.82 -41.33
C THR A 408 7.13 -31.25 -40.98
#